data_AF-A0A254N595-F1
#
_entry.id   AF-A0A254N595-F1
#
_cell.length_a   1.000
_cell.length_b   1.000
_cell.length_c   1.000
_cell.angle_alpha   90.00
_cell.angle_beta   90.00
_cell.angle_gamma   90.00
#
_symmetry.space_group_name_H-M   'P 1'
#
loop_
_entity.id
_entity.type
_entity.pdbx_description
1 polymer ?
#
loop_
_entity_poly.entity_id
_entity_poly.type
_entity_poly.pdbx_seq_one_letter_code
_entity_poly.pdbx_strand_id
1 'polypeptide(L)'
;MSSAPPSLPSLSAEPIEPGALLAIVIAAALPPLLAYNQTPAATLYNQLLALSGWGFALLLWARQSPGWLRGAGSPAALALALLFIAPLTSVIWRGLPSSLGLEAAAVLGAALAVLMLAQGVRREQRSLAAEALCWGLLVAGGFSIAISLVQVFAPGWADGSVIARSGIPGRAVSNLRQPNHLASLMMWAAVAAVFITERRGWRAALGPLLFACVFTVVLSASRTGFIGIGMLAVWGIVDRRLSRSARLALLATPLMLGVSWWLMALWSAESGHAFGAASRLSEGAGSPSRLAILRDAWDLTRANPWFGVGWGEFNFAWSLTPFPNRPIAFFDHTHNLPSQLAVELGLPWAGLVLGLLGWALWRAARGAVKAEGDDALLRRAALMIVLTIGLHSLLEYPLWYAYFLLPACFALGLALPADDGRTSPAPALPWQLAGALLIAGSLFAVWDYQRVVVIYAPPDEAKSLNQRIAEGQRSVFFSHHADYAAATSFPPGKLALAATRRTAFSLIDARLLMHWSRSLEATGDVQGARFVADRLREFRNPTGDNWFASCEEAASAPPMPQCTPASGVVDWRSLR
;
A
#
# COMPACT_ATOMS: atom_id res chain seq x y z
N MET A 1 -50.57 -28.59 33.53
CA MET A 1 -50.39 -28.27 32.10
C MET A 1 -49.17 -27.39 31.96
N SER A 2 -48.03 -27.98 31.60
CA SER A 2 -46.76 -27.28 31.40
C SER A 2 -46.64 -26.96 29.92
N SER A 3 -46.98 -25.74 29.51
CA SER A 3 -46.75 -25.26 28.14
C SER A 3 -45.27 -24.94 27.97
N ALA A 4 -44.53 -25.83 27.35
CA ALA A 4 -43.20 -25.52 26.82
C ALA A 4 -43.30 -24.33 25.85
N PRO A 5 -42.40 -23.34 25.93
CA PRO A 5 -42.42 -22.23 24.99
C PRO A 5 -42.14 -22.75 23.57
N PRO A 6 -42.73 -22.16 22.53
CA PRO A 6 -42.49 -22.56 21.15
C PRO A 6 -41.01 -22.40 20.84
N SER A 7 -40.37 -23.50 20.42
CA SER A 7 -39.04 -23.48 19.83
C SER A 7 -39.07 -22.56 18.61
N LEU A 8 -38.40 -21.40 18.71
CA LEU A 8 -38.18 -20.53 17.56
C LEU A 8 -37.56 -21.36 16.43
N PRO A 9 -38.05 -21.25 15.19
CA PRO A 9 -37.44 -21.95 14.07
C PRO A 9 -35.98 -21.54 14.00
N SER A 10 -35.08 -22.53 14.00
CA SER A 10 -33.70 -22.33 13.62
C SER A 10 -33.73 -21.75 12.21
N LEU A 11 -33.52 -20.44 12.07
CA LEU A 11 -33.32 -19.81 10.77
C LEU A 11 -32.09 -20.47 10.16
N SER A 12 -32.33 -21.50 9.35
CA SER A 12 -31.30 -22.15 8.54
C SER A 12 -30.61 -21.06 7.74
N ALA A 13 -29.29 -20.96 7.90
CA ALA A 13 -28.52 -19.98 7.18
C ALA A 13 -28.80 -20.10 5.67
N GLU A 14 -29.29 -19.02 5.06
CA GLU A 14 -29.45 -18.97 3.60
C GLU A 14 -28.18 -19.48 2.90
N PRO A 15 -28.30 -20.37 1.92
CA PRO A 15 -27.15 -20.87 1.16
C PRO A 15 -26.42 -19.70 0.51
N ILE A 16 -25.08 -19.74 0.55
CA ILE A 16 -24.25 -18.70 -0.09
C ILE A 16 -24.34 -18.91 -1.60
N GLU A 17 -24.75 -17.86 -2.31
CA GLU A 17 -24.75 -17.88 -3.77
C GLU A 17 -23.32 -17.99 -4.32
N PRO A 18 -23.07 -18.80 -5.37
CA PRO A 18 -21.75 -18.90 -5.99
C PRO A 18 -21.14 -17.55 -6.39
N GLY A 19 -21.98 -16.59 -6.79
CA GLY A 19 -21.56 -15.23 -7.13
C GLY A 19 -20.90 -14.48 -5.97
N ALA A 20 -21.34 -14.70 -4.73
CA ALA A 20 -20.75 -14.08 -3.55
C ALA A 20 -19.33 -14.60 -3.29
N LEU A 21 -19.10 -15.91 -3.43
CA LEU A 21 -17.75 -16.49 -3.31
C LEU A 21 -16.83 -15.97 -4.42
N LEU A 22 -17.34 -15.93 -5.66
CA LEU A 22 -16.60 -15.42 -6.81
C LEU A 22 -16.20 -13.95 -6.62
N ALA A 23 -17.03 -13.13 -5.98
CA ALA A 23 -16.71 -11.73 -5.72
C ALA A 23 -15.45 -11.56 -4.85
N ILE A 24 -15.28 -12.36 -3.78
CA ILE A 24 -14.06 -12.34 -2.96
C ILE A 24 -12.85 -12.83 -3.77
N VAL A 25 -13.02 -13.91 -4.55
CA VAL A 25 -11.94 -14.43 -5.41
C VAL A 25 -11.46 -13.35 -6.38
N ILE A 26 -12.38 -12.70 -7.11
CA ILE A 26 -12.05 -11.63 -8.07
C ILE A 26 -11.45 -10.42 -7.37
N ALA A 27 -11.99 -10.00 -6.22
CA ALA A 27 -11.50 -8.85 -5.47
C ALA A 27 -10.04 -9.01 -4.99
N ALA A 28 -9.62 -10.25 -4.69
CA ALA A 28 -8.24 -10.55 -4.32
C ALA A 28 -7.35 -10.86 -5.56
N ALA A 29 -7.90 -11.50 -6.58
CA ALA A 29 -7.13 -12.01 -7.71
C ALA A 29 -6.84 -10.96 -8.78
N LEU A 30 -7.85 -10.18 -9.17
CA LEU A 30 -7.80 -9.35 -10.37
C LEU A 30 -6.92 -8.10 -10.22
N PRO A 31 -6.94 -7.35 -9.09
CA PRO A 31 -6.16 -6.13 -8.96
C PRO A 31 -4.65 -6.31 -9.18
N PRO A 32 -3.97 -7.34 -8.60
CA PRO A 32 -2.55 -7.56 -8.85
C PRO A 32 -2.19 -7.98 -10.29
N LEU A 33 -3.18 -8.45 -11.06
CA LEU A 33 -2.98 -8.97 -12.41
C LEU A 33 -3.19 -7.92 -13.50
N LEU A 34 -3.70 -6.74 -13.17
CA LEU A 34 -3.88 -5.66 -14.15
C LEU A 34 -2.53 -4.99 -14.48
N ALA A 35 -2.04 -5.14 -15.71
CA ALA A 35 -0.81 -4.47 -16.19
C ALA A 35 -1.06 -3.06 -16.74
N TYR A 36 -2.26 -2.82 -17.27
CA TYR A 36 -2.64 -1.55 -17.90
C TYR A 36 -2.60 -0.40 -16.89
N ASN A 37 -1.95 0.69 -17.28
CA ASN A 37 -1.84 1.93 -16.51
C ASN A 37 -1.73 3.12 -17.46
N GLN A 38 -1.98 4.31 -16.94
CA GLN A 38 -1.75 5.58 -17.63
C GLN A 38 -1.02 6.54 -16.67
N THR A 39 -0.20 7.42 -17.22
CA THR A 39 0.48 8.46 -16.44
C THR A 39 -0.53 9.50 -15.92
N PRO A 40 -0.30 10.11 -14.76
CA PRO A 40 0.92 10.03 -13.93
C PRO A 40 0.96 8.90 -12.88
N ALA A 41 -0.14 8.20 -12.61
CA ALA A 41 -0.25 7.20 -11.54
C ALA A 41 -0.22 5.74 -12.08
N ALA A 42 0.93 5.08 -11.92
CA ALA A 42 1.17 3.74 -12.47
C ALA A 42 0.35 2.59 -11.86
N THR A 43 -0.26 2.78 -10.68
CA THR A 43 -1.00 1.72 -9.95
C THR A 43 -2.47 2.07 -9.71
N LEU A 44 -2.95 3.21 -10.21
CA LEU A 44 -4.29 3.70 -9.88
C LEU A 44 -5.37 2.69 -10.26
N TYR A 45 -5.33 2.12 -11.46
CA TYR A 45 -6.34 1.15 -11.89
C TYR A 45 -6.33 -0.13 -11.06
N ASN A 46 -5.17 -0.59 -10.58
CA ASN A 46 -5.09 -1.69 -9.63
C ASN A 46 -5.83 -1.32 -8.32
N GLN A 47 -5.65 -0.09 -7.82
CA GLN A 47 -6.34 0.36 -6.61
C GLN A 47 -7.85 0.48 -6.80
N LEU A 48 -8.30 1.11 -7.89
CA LEU A 48 -9.73 1.28 -8.20
C LEU A 48 -10.43 -0.07 -8.43
N LEU A 49 -9.73 -1.04 -9.01
CA LEU A 49 -10.23 -2.40 -9.21
C LEU A 49 -10.31 -3.18 -7.89
N ALA A 50 -9.40 -2.94 -6.96
CA ALA A 50 -9.52 -3.48 -5.61
C ALA A 50 -10.73 -2.88 -4.88
N LEU A 51 -10.89 -1.56 -4.92
CA LEU A 51 -12.01 -0.87 -4.29
C LEU A 51 -13.36 -1.34 -4.86
N SER A 52 -13.49 -1.44 -6.19
CA SER A 52 -14.73 -1.91 -6.83
C SER A 52 -14.98 -3.40 -6.58
N GLY A 53 -13.95 -4.25 -6.64
CA GLY A 53 -14.04 -5.68 -6.34
C GLY A 53 -14.52 -5.94 -4.90
N TRP A 54 -13.94 -5.24 -3.93
CA TRP A 54 -14.40 -5.30 -2.54
C TRP A 54 -15.77 -4.63 -2.34
N GLY A 55 -16.14 -3.66 -3.18
CA GLY A 55 -17.49 -3.11 -3.25
C GLY A 55 -18.54 -4.16 -3.66
N PHE A 56 -18.24 -5.00 -4.66
CA PHE A 56 -19.07 -6.15 -5.01
C PHE A 56 -19.13 -7.18 -3.89
N ALA A 57 -18.00 -7.46 -3.22
CA ALA A 57 -17.99 -8.34 -2.06
C ALA A 57 -18.89 -7.82 -0.93
N LEU A 58 -18.84 -6.52 -0.61
CA LEU A 58 -19.72 -5.88 0.39
C LEU A 58 -21.20 -6.03 0.02
N LEU A 59 -21.58 -5.80 -1.24
CA LEU A 59 -22.95 -5.96 -1.72
C LEU A 59 -23.45 -7.39 -1.57
N LEU A 60 -22.65 -8.35 -2.03
CA LEU A 60 -23.06 -9.76 -2.15
C LEU A 60 -22.95 -10.53 -0.83
N TRP A 61 -22.13 -10.08 0.12
CA TRP A 61 -22.00 -10.67 1.46
C TRP A 61 -22.79 -9.93 2.55
N ALA A 62 -23.50 -8.85 2.20
CA ALA A 62 -24.18 -8.01 3.17
C ALA A 62 -25.14 -8.79 4.08
N ARG A 63 -25.92 -9.73 3.53
CA ARG A 63 -26.90 -10.55 4.27
C ARG A 63 -26.26 -11.70 5.06
N GLN A 64 -25.05 -12.09 4.65
CA GLN A 64 -24.22 -13.12 5.27
C GLN A 64 -23.41 -12.57 6.45
N SER A 65 -23.47 -11.26 6.68
CA SER A 65 -22.73 -10.57 7.73
C SER A 65 -23.61 -9.92 8.82
N PRO A 66 -24.62 -10.60 9.41
CA PRO A 66 -25.53 -9.97 10.37
C PRO A 66 -24.86 -9.59 11.71
N GLY A 67 -23.65 -10.11 11.99
CA GLY A 67 -22.94 -9.86 13.25
C GLY A 67 -22.09 -8.58 13.28
N TRP A 68 -22.10 -7.79 12.21
CA TRP A 68 -21.10 -6.74 11.99
C TRP A 68 -21.09 -5.64 13.07
N LEU A 69 -22.24 -5.32 13.67
CA LEU A 69 -22.35 -4.34 14.76
C LEU A 69 -21.55 -4.76 16.00
N ARG A 70 -21.39 -6.07 16.26
CA ARG A 70 -20.56 -6.58 17.38
C ARG A 70 -19.08 -6.30 17.13
N GLY A 71 -18.68 -6.33 15.86
CA GLY A 71 -17.34 -6.01 15.41
C GLY A 71 -16.97 -4.53 15.54
N ALA A 72 -17.95 -3.63 15.59
CA ALA A 72 -17.71 -2.18 15.65
C ALA A 72 -16.91 -1.76 16.89
N GLY A 73 -17.11 -2.43 18.03
CA GLY A 73 -16.34 -2.21 19.27
C GLY A 73 -15.02 -2.97 19.33
N SER A 74 -14.65 -3.70 18.27
CA SER A 74 -13.38 -4.44 18.25
C SER A 74 -12.18 -3.48 18.21
N PRO A 75 -11.03 -3.86 18.78
CA PRO A 75 -9.85 -2.99 18.78
C PRO A 75 -9.41 -2.62 17.37
N ALA A 76 -9.52 -3.55 16.42
CA ALA A 76 -9.19 -3.30 15.01
C ALA A 76 -10.15 -2.28 14.36
N ALA A 77 -11.45 -2.37 14.64
CA ALA A 77 -12.43 -1.42 14.10
C ALA A 77 -12.21 -0.01 14.67
N LEU A 78 -11.96 0.09 15.98
CA LEU A 78 -11.61 1.36 16.62
C LEU A 78 -10.32 1.97 16.06
N ALA A 79 -9.29 1.15 15.82
CA ALA A 79 -8.04 1.60 15.20
C ALA A 79 -8.27 2.15 13.79
N LEU A 80 -9.02 1.43 12.94
CA LEU A 80 -9.34 1.89 11.58
C LEU A 80 -10.27 3.11 11.57
N ALA A 81 -11.20 3.21 12.52
CA ALA A 81 -12.05 4.40 12.67
C ALA A 81 -11.23 5.64 13.04
N LEU A 82 -10.27 5.50 13.96
CA LEU A 82 -9.33 6.57 14.28
C LEU A 82 -8.47 6.96 13.08
N LEU A 83 -7.97 5.99 12.30
CA LEU A 83 -7.22 6.27 11.08
C LEU A 83 -8.08 6.95 10.01
N PHE A 84 -9.34 6.54 9.84
CA PHE A 84 -10.29 7.16 8.92
C PHE A 84 -10.53 8.65 9.22
N ILE A 85 -10.55 9.03 10.50
CA ILE A 85 -10.74 10.42 10.93
C ILE A 85 -9.51 11.29 10.64
N ALA A 86 -8.29 10.72 10.68
CA ALA A 86 -7.04 11.46 10.52
C ALA A 86 -6.95 12.35 9.26
N PRO A 87 -7.16 11.84 8.03
CA PRO A 87 -7.10 12.68 6.83
C PRO A 87 -8.14 13.81 6.85
N LEU A 88 -9.34 13.56 7.39
CA LEU A 88 -10.41 14.57 7.50
C LEU A 88 -10.00 15.70 8.44
N THR A 89 -9.33 15.37 9.56
CA THR A 89 -8.80 16.37 10.47
C THR A 89 -7.71 17.21 9.83
N SER A 90 -6.80 16.62 9.03
CA SER A 90 -5.78 17.38 8.31
C SER A 90 -6.38 18.32 7.26
N VAL A 91 -7.44 17.91 6.54
CA VAL A 91 -8.14 18.79 5.60
C VAL A 91 -8.76 19.99 6.32
N ILE A 92 -9.52 19.74 7.39
CA ILE A 92 -10.29 20.79 8.07
C ILE A 92 -9.39 21.72 8.90
N TRP A 93 -8.39 21.18 9.60
CA TRP A 93 -7.63 21.91 10.63
C TRP A 93 -6.23 22.34 10.16
N ARG A 94 -5.66 21.66 9.15
CA ARG A 94 -4.28 21.91 8.67
C ARG A 94 -4.20 22.35 7.22
N GLY A 95 -5.34 22.45 6.52
CA GLY A 95 -5.40 22.90 5.13
C GLY A 95 -4.82 21.90 4.14
N LEU A 96 -4.78 20.60 4.48
CA LEU A 96 -4.39 19.56 3.52
C LEU A 96 -5.33 19.64 2.30
N PRO A 97 -4.81 19.59 1.06
CA PRO A 97 -5.64 19.56 -0.14
C PRO A 97 -6.73 18.48 -0.04
N SER A 98 -7.98 18.86 -0.28
CA SER A 98 -9.13 17.97 -0.12
C SER A 98 -9.03 16.71 -0.97
N SER A 99 -8.39 16.79 -2.14
CA SER A 99 -8.16 15.64 -3.01
C SER A 99 -7.39 14.52 -2.32
N LEU A 100 -6.32 14.87 -1.58
CA LEU A 100 -5.47 13.91 -0.86
C LEU A 100 -6.20 13.35 0.38
N GLY A 101 -6.91 14.22 1.11
CA GLY A 101 -7.68 13.80 2.27
C GLY A 101 -8.86 12.88 1.93
N LEU A 102 -9.59 13.18 0.85
CA LEU A 102 -10.72 12.37 0.39
C LEU A 102 -10.27 11.00 -0.13
N GLU A 103 -9.16 10.93 -0.87
CA GLU A 103 -8.58 9.66 -1.32
C GLU A 103 -8.22 8.76 -0.13
N ALA A 104 -7.45 9.29 0.82
CA ALA A 104 -7.06 8.54 2.02
C ALA A 104 -8.28 8.11 2.86
N ALA A 105 -9.26 9.00 3.05
CA ALA A 105 -10.49 8.69 3.78
C ALA A 105 -11.31 7.60 3.08
N ALA A 106 -11.42 7.63 1.75
CA ALA A 106 -12.14 6.61 0.99
C ALA A 106 -11.51 5.21 1.16
N VAL A 107 -10.18 5.12 1.05
CA VAL A 107 -9.44 3.85 1.22
C VAL A 107 -9.55 3.32 2.65
N LEU A 108 -9.39 4.19 3.66
CA LEU A 108 -9.52 3.80 5.08
C LEU A 108 -10.96 3.44 5.46
N GLY A 109 -11.96 4.13 4.89
CA GLY A 109 -13.37 3.79 5.04
C GLY A 109 -13.71 2.44 4.42
N ALA A 110 -13.18 2.14 3.23
CA ALA A 110 -13.30 0.83 2.60
C ALA A 110 -12.65 -0.28 3.46
N ALA A 111 -11.47 -0.01 4.03
CA ALA A 111 -10.78 -0.94 4.92
C ALA A 111 -11.60 -1.26 6.18
N LEU A 112 -12.19 -0.24 6.81
CA LEU A 112 -13.08 -0.40 7.95
C LEU A 112 -14.32 -1.21 7.58
N ALA A 113 -14.98 -0.91 6.45
CA ALA A 113 -16.15 -1.64 5.98
C ALA A 113 -15.84 -3.12 5.71
N VAL A 114 -14.72 -3.41 5.04
CA VAL A 114 -14.29 -4.79 4.74
C VAL A 114 -13.93 -5.56 6.02
N LEU A 115 -13.27 -4.92 6.99
CA LEU A 115 -13.01 -5.52 8.32
C LEU A 115 -14.32 -5.88 9.03
N MET A 116 -15.26 -4.94 9.09
CA MET A 116 -16.54 -5.12 9.80
C MET A 116 -17.42 -6.17 9.11
N LEU A 117 -17.41 -6.20 7.77
CA LEU A 117 -18.05 -7.26 6.99
C LEU A 117 -17.48 -8.64 7.40
N ALA A 118 -16.15 -8.80 7.41
CA ALA A 118 -15.50 -10.06 7.78
C ALA A 118 -15.80 -10.52 9.22
N GLN A 119 -15.83 -9.57 10.16
CA GLN A 119 -16.17 -9.85 11.56
C GLN A 119 -17.63 -10.29 11.72
N GLY A 120 -18.54 -9.77 10.90
CA GLY A 120 -19.96 -10.09 10.95
C GLY A 120 -20.38 -11.36 10.22
N VAL A 121 -19.49 -11.97 9.42
CA VAL A 121 -19.78 -13.22 8.67
C VAL A 121 -20.20 -14.32 9.62
N ARG A 122 -21.34 -14.97 9.33
CA ARG A 122 -21.87 -16.09 10.13
C ARG A 122 -20.86 -17.22 10.27
N ARG A 123 -20.80 -17.84 11.43
CA ARG A 123 -19.77 -18.83 11.81
C ARG A 123 -19.64 -19.95 10.78
N GLU A 124 -20.76 -20.50 10.33
CA GLU A 124 -20.85 -21.58 9.36
C GLU A 124 -20.37 -21.19 7.94
N GLN A 125 -20.29 -19.89 7.65
CA GLN A 125 -19.90 -19.34 6.34
C GLN A 125 -18.46 -18.82 6.31
N ARG A 126 -17.83 -18.63 7.48
CA ARG A 126 -16.46 -18.09 7.60
C ARG A 126 -15.45 -18.92 6.84
N SER A 127 -15.53 -20.25 6.91
CA SER A 127 -14.58 -21.11 6.20
C SER A 127 -14.70 -20.99 4.69
N LEU A 128 -15.92 -20.85 4.15
CA LEU A 128 -16.13 -20.59 2.72
C LEU A 128 -15.56 -19.23 2.32
N ALA A 129 -15.74 -18.19 3.15
CA ALA A 129 -15.18 -16.86 2.91
C ALA A 129 -13.64 -16.87 2.88
N ALA A 130 -13.00 -17.56 3.84
CA ALA A 130 -11.55 -17.71 3.87
C ALA A 130 -11.02 -18.52 2.68
N GLU A 131 -11.78 -19.54 2.25
CA GLU A 131 -11.42 -20.30 1.06
C GLU A 131 -11.47 -19.45 -0.20
N ALA A 132 -12.51 -18.64 -0.37
CA ALA A 132 -12.62 -17.72 -1.49
C ALA A 132 -11.44 -16.73 -1.52
N LEU A 133 -11.07 -16.17 -0.37
CA LEU A 133 -9.88 -15.32 -0.27
C LEU A 133 -8.61 -16.09 -0.68
N CYS A 134 -8.39 -17.28 -0.13
CA CYS A 134 -7.20 -18.07 -0.43
C CYS A 134 -7.14 -18.50 -1.91
N TRP A 135 -8.26 -18.85 -2.51
CA TRP A 135 -8.33 -19.10 -3.95
C TRP A 135 -7.98 -17.86 -4.77
N GLY A 136 -8.51 -16.69 -4.41
CA GLY A 136 -8.14 -15.43 -5.07
C GLY A 136 -6.65 -15.13 -4.99
N LEU A 137 -6.05 -15.31 -3.80
CA LEU A 137 -4.60 -15.14 -3.59
C LEU A 137 -3.76 -16.17 -4.34
N LEU A 138 -4.20 -17.43 -4.42
CA LEU A 138 -3.53 -18.46 -5.22
C LEU A 138 -3.60 -18.18 -6.71
N VAL A 139 -4.74 -17.70 -7.21
CA VAL A 139 -4.91 -17.32 -8.63
C VAL A 139 -4.00 -16.14 -8.95
N ALA A 140 -4.03 -15.06 -8.15
CA ALA A 140 -3.10 -13.94 -8.32
C ALA A 140 -1.65 -14.37 -8.25
N GLY A 141 -1.31 -15.25 -7.31
CA GLY A 141 0.02 -15.81 -7.14
C GLY A 141 0.48 -16.61 -8.36
N GLY A 142 -0.33 -17.57 -8.81
CA GLY A 142 -0.04 -18.44 -9.96
C GLY A 142 0.21 -17.66 -11.25
N PHE A 143 -0.67 -16.72 -11.58
CA PHE A 143 -0.47 -15.85 -12.75
C PHE A 143 0.75 -14.94 -12.57
N SER A 144 0.99 -14.40 -11.36
CA SER A 144 2.17 -13.57 -11.10
C SER A 144 3.49 -14.33 -11.21
N ILE A 145 3.50 -15.64 -10.88
CA ILE A 145 4.64 -16.53 -11.11
C ILE A 145 4.90 -16.63 -12.62
N ALA A 146 3.88 -16.96 -13.43
CA ALA A 146 4.01 -17.06 -14.88
C ALA A 146 4.51 -15.75 -15.52
N ILE A 147 3.92 -14.61 -15.12
CA ILE A 147 4.34 -13.27 -15.55
C ILE A 147 5.80 -13.01 -15.18
N SER A 148 6.23 -13.39 -13.97
CA SER A 148 7.60 -13.18 -13.50
C SER A 148 8.62 -14.01 -14.28
N LEU A 149 8.26 -15.24 -14.66
CA LEU A 149 9.08 -16.07 -15.53
C LEU A 149 9.25 -15.41 -16.91
N VAL A 150 8.17 -14.88 -17.49
CA VAL A 150 8.24 -14.14 -18.76
C VAL A 150 9.14 -12.90 -18.61
N GLN A 151 8.95 -12.10 -17.56
CA GLN A 151 9.73 -10.87 -17.34
C GLN A 151 11.24 -11.10 -17.22
N VAL A 152 11.67 -12.25 -16.69
CA VAL A 152 13.09 -12.55 -16.48
C VAL A 152 13.69 -13.35 -17.65
N PHE A 153 13.00 -14.38 -18.12
CA PHE A 153 13.56 -15.34 -19.09
C PHE A 153 13.15 -15.07 -20.54
N ALA A 154 12.05 -14.34 -20.76
CA ALA A 154 11.56 -13.98 -22.09
C ALA A 154 11.05 -12.52 -22.12
N PRO A 155 11.87 -11.52 -21.72
CA PRO A 155 11.40 -10.14 -21.54
C PRO A 155 10.79 -9.51 -22.81
N GLY A 156 11.16 -10.01 -23.99
CA GLY A 156 10.58 -9.57 -25.28
C GLY A 156 9.09 -9.87 -25.44
N TRP A 157 8.50 -10.76 -24.62
CA TRP A 157 7.07 -11.04 -24.62
C TRP A 157 6.27 -10.09 -23.70
N ALA A 158 6.94 -9.25 -22.92
CA ALA A 158 6.28 -8.23 -22.10
C ALA A 158 5.87 -7.03 -22.96
N ASP A 159 4.61 -7.03 -23.41
CA ASP A 159 4.05 -5.98 -24.28
C ASP A 159 3.89 -4.63 -23.57
N GLY A 160 3.69 -4.63 -22.24
CA GLY A 160 3.44 -3.48 -21.40
C GLY A 160 1.96 -3.25 -21.07
N SER A 161 1.03 -3.98 -21.69
CA SER A 161 -0.42 -3.85 -21.53
C SER A 161 -1.07 -5.06 -20.86
N VAL A 162 -0.71 -6.28 -21.29
CA VAL A 162 -1.13 -7.55 -20.67
C VAL A 162 -0.07 -8.03 -19.70
N ILE A 163 1.20 -7.93 -20.09
CA ILE A 163 2.36 -8.26 -19.26
C ILE A 163 3.17 -6.99 -19.08
N ALA A 164 3.26 -6.49 -17.84
CA ALA A 164 4.05 -5.30 -17.56
C ALA A 164 5.53 -5.54 -17.89
N ARG A 165 6.18 -4.53 -18.48
CA ARG A 165 7.63 -4.55 -18.69
C ARG A 165 8.35 -4.32 -17.36
N SER A 166 9.38 -5.12 -17.09
CA SER A 166 10.30 -4.83 -15.99
C SER A 166 11.29 -3.75 -16.44
N GLY A 167 11.38 -2.66 -15.69
CA GLY A 167 12.39 -1.62 -15.90
C GLY A 167 13.76 -1.97 -15.30
N ILE A 168 13.90 -3.15 -14.69
CA ILE A 168 15.12 -3.58 -14.00
C ILE A 168 15.59 -4.90 -14.63
N PRO A 169 16.70 -4.90 -15.38
CA PRO A 169 17.23 -6.11 -16.01
C PRO A 169 17.41 -7.26 -15.00
N GLY A 170 16.97 -8.46 -15.38
CA GLY A 170 17.15 -9.66 -14.56
C GLY A 170 16.31 -9.72 -13.29
N ARG A 171 15.24 -8.92 -13.20
CA ARG A 171 14.39 -8.82 -12.00
C ARG A 171 12.91 -8.80 -12.36
N ALA A 172 12.13 -9.60 -11.66
CA ALA A 172 10.68 -9.64 -11.80
C ALA A 172 9.99 -8.58 -10.95
N VAL A 173 8.91 -8.02 -11.48
CA VAL A 173 8.06 -7.01 -10.82
C VAL A 173 6.56 -7.33 -10.89
N SER A 174 6.22 -8.42 -11.58
CA SER A 174 4.87 -8.82 -12.03
C SER A 174 4.11 -7.68 -12.69
N ASN A 175 2.78 -7.82 -12.83
CA ASN A 175 1.92 -6.73 -13.28
C ASN A 175 1.75 -5.62 -12.22
N LEU A 176 2.21 -5.86 -10.99
CA LEU A 176 2.27 -4.86 -9.92
C LEU A 176 3.35 -3.80 -10.13
N ARG A 177 4.30 -4.01 -11.06
CA ARG A 177 5.41 -3.09 -11.40
C ARG A 177 6.30 -2.73 -10.19
N GLN A 178 6.25 -3.54 -9.14
CA GLN A 178 6.96 -3.28 -7.89
C GLN A 178 7.43 -4.64 -7.29
N PRO A 179 8.75 -4.86 -7.17
CA PRO A 179 9.31 -6.15 -6.77
C PRO A 179 9.00 -6.56 -5.32
N ASN A 180 8.93 -5.62 -4.39
CA ASN A 180 8.51 -5.88 -3.02
C ASN A 180 7.01 -6.21 -2.92
N HIS A 181 6.16 -5.65 -3.77
CA HIS A 181 4.75 -6.03 -3.83
C HIS A 181 4.59 -7.45 -4.36
N LEU A 182 5.34 -7.81 -5.41
CA LEU A 182 5.42 -9.19 -5.89
C LEU A 182 5.82 -10.14 -4.75
N ALA A 183 6.87 -9.82 -4.00
CA ALA A 183 7.29 -10.65 -2.87
C ALA A 183 6.21 -10.77 -1.77
N SER A 184 5.49 -9.69 -1.47
CA SER A 184 4.35 -9.71 -0.53
C SER A 184 3.24 -10.64 -1.00
N LEU A 185 2.87 -10.54 -2.28
CA LEU A 185 1.86 -11.40 -2.89
C LEU A 185 2.27 -12.87 -2.86
N MET A 186 3.56 -13.19 -3.08
CA MET A 186 4.07 -14.56 -2.98
C MET A 186 3.98 -15.11 -1.56
N MET A 187 4.19 -14.29 -0.52
CA MET A 187 3.97 -14.73 0.86
C MET A 187 2.50 -15.07 1.12
N TRP A 188 1.59 -14.24 0.61
CA TRP A 188 0.15 -14.52 0.71
C TRP A 188 -0.29 -15.74 -0.09
N ALA A 189 0.22 -15.93 -1.30
CA ALA A 189 -0.03 -17.10 -2.12
C ALA A 189 0.50 -18.37 -1.43
N ALA A 190 1.67 -18.31 -0.78
CA ALA A 190 2.21 -19.41 0.01
C ALA A 190 1.32 -19.77 1.21
N VAL A 191 0.83 -18.78 1.97
CA VAL A 191 -0.11 -19.02 3.07
C VAL A 191 -1.43 -19.61 2.56
N ALA A 192 -1.94 -19.09 1.44
CA ALA A 192 -3.13 -19.62 0.79
C ALA A 192 -2.95 -21.05 0.27
N ALA A 193 -1.76 -21.40 -0.24
CA ALA A 193 -1.41 -22.77 -0.63
C ALA A 193 -1.49 -23.72 0.55
N VAL A 194 -0.94 -23.33 1.71
CA VAL A 194 -1.06 -24.13 2.95
C VAL A 194 -2.52 -24.33 3.32
N PHE A 195 -3.33 -23.27 3.34
CA PHE A 195 -4.75 -23.35 3.69
C PHE A 195 -5.52 -24.30 2.76
N ILE A 196 -5.42 -24.10 1.44
CA ILE A 196 -6.17 -24.90 0.45
C ILE A 196 -5.71 -26.36 0.46
N THR A 197 -4.40 -26.63 0.49
CA THR A 197 -3.88 -28.01 0.44
C THR A 197 -4.19 -28.79 1.71
N GLU A 198 -4.13 -28.15 2.89
CA GLU A 198 -4.54 -28.78 4.15
C GLU A 198 -6.03 -29.09 4.16
N ARG A 199 -6.88 -28.14 3.73
CA ARG A 199 -8.33 -28.31 3.71
C ARG A 199 -8.81 -29.34 2.69
N ARG A 200 -8.22 -29.33 1.49
CA ARG A 200 -8.60 -30.23 0.37
C ARG A 200 -7.87 -31.58 0.39
N GLY A 201 -6.88 -31.74 1.28
CA GLY A 201 -6.06 -32.95 1.37
C GLY A 201 -5.00 -33.09 0.27
N TRP A 202 -4.74 -32.04 -0.50
CA TRP A 202 -3.80 -32.02 -1.63
C TRP A 202 -2.34 -31.86 -1.20
N ARG A 203 -1.90 -32.68 -0.25
CA ARG A 203 -0.60 -32.56 0.42
C ARG A 203 0.59 -32.58 -0.56
N ALA A 204 0.49 -33.33 -1.65
CA ALA A 204 1.54 -33.42 -2.66
C ALA A 204 1.74 -32.12 -3.46
N ALA A 205 0.71 -31.28 -3.59
CA ALA A 205 0.79 -30.02 -4.34
C ALA A 205 1.51 -28.91 -3.57
N LEU A 206 1.58 -28.98 -2.24
CA LEU A 206 2.10 -27.90 -1.41
C LEU A 206 3.58 -27.62 -1.65
N GLY A 207 4.42 -28.65 -1.74
CA GLY A 207 5.86 -28.50 -1.98
C GLY A 207 6.17 -27.72 -3.28
N PRO A 208 5.64 -28.16 -4.44
CA PRO A 208 5.78 -27.43 -5.70
C PRO A 208 5.24 -26.00 -5.67
N LEU A 209 4.07 -25.77 -5.04
CA LEU A 209 3.50 -24.43 -4.91
C LEU A 209 4.39 -23.50 -4.08
N LEU A 210 4.90 -23.97 -2.94
CA LEU A 210 5.83 -23.20 -2.11
C LEU A 210 7.15 -22.93 -2.83
N PHE A 211 7.69 -23.92 -3.55
CA PHE A 211 8.92 -23.74 -4.33
C PHE A 211 8.72 -22.66 -5.40
N ALA A 212 7.61 -22.68 -6.14
CA ALA A 212 7.31 -21.67 -7.16
C ALA A 212 7.17 -20.25 -6.56
N CYS A 213 6.54 -20.12 -5.39
CA CYS A 213 6.45 -18.85 -4.66
C CYS A 213 7.85 -18.36 -4.22
N VAL A 214 8.64 -19.24 -3.61
CA VAL A 214 10.02 -18.93 -3.14
C VAL A 214 10.93 -18.55 -4.30
N PHE A 215 10.87 -19.30 -5.41
CA PHE A 215 11.63 -19.00 -6.62
C PHE A 215 11.27 -17.61 -7.16
N THR A 216 9.99 -17.27 -7.21
CA THR A 216 9.52 -15.94 -7.66
C THR A 216 9.97 -14.81 -6.71
N VAL A 217 10.07 -15.08 -5.40
CA VAL A 217 10.68 -14.13 -4.45
C VAL A 217 12.16 -13.88 -4.80
N VAL A 218 12.91 -14.91 -5.19
CA VAL A 218 14.30 -14.75 -5.68
C VAL A 218 14.34 -13.91 -6.96
N LEU A 219 13.46 -14.17 -7.93
CA LEU A 219 13.35 -13.35 -9.15
C LEU A 219 13.04 -11.89 -8.85
N SER A 220 12.27 -11.60 -7.80
CA SER A 220 11.98 -10.23 -7.36
C SER A 220 13.15 -9.52 -6.69
N ALA A 221 14.19 -10.25 -6.25
CA ALA A 221 15.32 -9.74 -5.47
C ALA A 221 14.90 -8.90 -4.25
N SER A 222 13.78 -9.27 -3.60
CA SER A 222 13.25 -8.56 -2.42
C SER A 222 13.81 -9.12 -1.12
N ARG A 223 14.61 -8.30 -0.40
CA ARG A 223 15.17 -8.67 0.91
C ARG A 223 14.08 -8.92 1.96
N THR A 224 13.01 -8.12 1.96
CA THR A 224 11.86 -8.32 2.86
C THR A 224 11.14 -9.63 2.56
N GLY A 225 11.08 -10.03 1.28
CA GLY A 225 10.62 -11.35 0.86
C GLY A 225 11.41 -12.50 1.48
N PHE A 226 12.74 -12.38 1.59
CA PHE A 226 13.59 -13.41 2.23
C PHE A 226 13.30 -13.55 3.73
N ILE A 227 13.03 -12.44 4.42
CA ILE A 227 12.59 -12.47 5.83
C ILE A 227 11.21 -13.16 5.93
N GLY A 228 10.31 -12.89 4.99
CA GLY A 228 9.02 -13.58 4.88
C GLY A 228 9.16 -15.11 4.73
N ILE A 229 10.14 -15.58 3.96
CA ILE A 229 10.45 -17.02 3.85
C ILE A 229 10.86 -17.61 5.20
N GLY A 230 11.72 -16.91 5.95
CA GLY A 230 12.06 -17.29 7.32
C GLY A 230 10.83 -17.39 8.23
N MET A 231 9.87 -16.47 8.07
CA MET A 231 8.62 -16.47 8.81
C MET A 231 7.72 -17.69 8.47
N LEU A 232 7.70 -18.14 7.21
CA LEU A 232 7.01 -19.38 6.82
C LEU A 232 7.64 -20.61 7.50
N ALA A 233 8.97 -20.67 7.56
CA ALA A 233 9.66 -21.74 8.28
C ALA A 233 9.33 -21.74 9.78
N VAL A 234 9.34 -20.56 10.43
CA VAL A 234 8.92 -20.40 11.82
C VAL A 234 7.48 -20.86 12.04
N TRP A 235 6.56 -20.57 11.11
CA TRP A 235 5.19 -21.08 11.18
C TRP A 235 5.14 -22.61 11.20
N GLY A 236 5.93 -23.29 10.35
CA GLY A 236 6.04 -24.76 10.35
C GLY A 236 6.60 -25.37 11.66
N ILE A 237 7.42 -24.60 12.40
CA ILE A 237 7.96 -24.98 13.72
C ILE A 237 6.89 -24.86 14.81
N VAL A 238 6.23 -23.69 14.86
CA VAL A 238 5.33 -23.28 15.94
C VAL A 238 3.97 -23.96 15.82
N ASP A 239 3.44 -24.10 14.61
CA ASP A 239 2.12 -24.67 14.40
C ASP A 239 2.15 -26.21 14.35
N ARG A 240 2.04 -26.81 15.53
CA ARG A 240 2.02 -28.28 15.70
C ARG A 240 0.73 -28.95 15.26
N ARG A 241 -0.33 -28.20 14.89
CA ARG A 241 -1.59 -28.81 14.41
C ARG A 241 -1.72 -28.82 12.88
N LEU A 242 -0.73 -28.31 12.16
CA LEU A 242 -0.59 -28.59 10.72
C LEU A 242 -0.18 -30.05 10.51
N SER A 243 -0.54 -30.61 9.35
CA SER A 243 -0.07 -31.94 8.96
C SER A 243 1.45 -32.01 8.91
N ARG A 244 2.01 -33.21 9.15
CA ARG A 244 3.47 -33.42 9.11
C ARG A 244 4.06 -33.00 7.75
N SER A 245 3.37 -33.28 6.65
CA SER A 245 3.77 -32.86 5.31
C SER A 245 3.80 -31.34 5.15
N ALA A 246 2.78 -30.63 5.64
CA ALA A 246 2.74 -29.17 5.54
C ALA A 246 3.86 -28.52 6.35
N ARG A 247 4.11 -29.04 7.56
CA ARG A 247 5.22 -28.57 8.40
C ARG A 247 6.57 -28.78 7.74
N LEU A 248 6.82 -29.97 7.17
CA LEU A 248 8.06 -30.26 6.45
C LEU A 248 8.23 -29.38 5.21
N ALA A 249 7.15 -29.13 4.45
CA ALA A 249 7.19 -28.25 3.29
C ALA A 249 7.53 -26.80 3.68
N LEU A 250 6.94 -26.29 4.78
CA LEU A 250 7.27 -24.97 5.33
C LEU A 250 8.72 -24.89 5.82
N LEU A 251 9.19 -25.91 6.55
CA LEU A 251 10.58 -26.01 7.02
C LEU A 251 11.59 -26.10 5.88
N ALA A 252 11.20 -26.63 4.72
CA ALA A 252 12.06 -26.72 3.55
C ALA A 252 12.19 -25.39 2.79
N THR A 253 11.37 -24.36 3.08
CA THR A 253 11.41 -23.09 2.34
C THR A 253 12.77 -22.35 2.34
N PRO A 254 13.60 -22.37 3.41
CA PRO A 254 14.96 -21.81 3.34
C PRO A 254 15.89 -22.61 2.43
N LEU A 255 15.72 -23.94 2.37
CA LEU A 255 16.45 -24.78 1.40
C LEU A 255 15.99 -24.45 -0.03
N MET A 256 14.69 -24.29 -0.26
CA MET A 256 14.14 -23.87 -1.55
C MET A 256 14.72 -22.51 -1.99
N LEU A 257 14.93 -21.58 -1.05
CA LEU A 257 15.56 -20.29 -1.31
C LEU A 257 17.02 -20.49 -1.76
N GLY A 258 17.79 -21.31 -1.06
CA GLY A 258 19.18 -21.63 -1.43
C GLY A 258 19.29 -22.30 -2.81
N VAL A 259 18.42 -23.26 -3.10
CA VAL A 259 18.34 -23.93 -4.42
C VAL A 259 17.96 -22.91 -5.51
N SER A 260 16.95 -22.07 -5.25
CA SER A 260 16.52 -21.04 -6.20
C SER A 260 17.64 -20.04 -6.51
N TRP A 261 18.40 -19.64 -5.49
CA TRP A 261 19.56 -18.77 -5.65
C TRP A 261 20.65 -19.44 -6.49
N TRP A 262 20.97 -20.69 -6.20
CA TRP A 262 21.96 -21.46 -6.94
C TRP A 262 21.58 -21.63 -8.41
N LEU A 263 20.31 -21.95 -8.71
CA LEU A 263 19.81 -22.05 -10.08
C LEU A 263 19.94 -20.72 -10.85
N MET A 264 19.60 -19.59 -10.21
CA MET A 264 19.74 -18.27 -10.83
C MET A 264 21.18 -17.85 -11.05
N ALA A 265 22.08 -18.21 -10.11
CA ALA A 265 23.51 -17.97 -10.27
C ALA A 265 24.09 -18.77 -11.45
N LEU A 266 23.70 -20.04 -11.58
CA LEU A 266 24.11 -20.88 -12.72
C LEU A 266 23.58 -20.33 -14.05
N TRP A 267 22.29 -19.98 -14.11
CA TRP A 267 21.69 -19.37 -15.30
C TRP A 267 22.38 -18.07 -15.70
N SER A 268 22.69 -17.20 -14.73
CA SER A 268 23.38 -15.93 -14.97
C SER A 268 24.80 -16.14 -15.49
N ALA A 269 25.54 -17.10 -14.92
CA ALA A 269 26.91 -17.42 -15.34
C ALA A 269 26.96 -18.00 -16.77
N GLU A 270 26.04 -18.90 -17.12
CA GLU A 270 26.00 -19.55 -18.45
C GLU A 270 25.46 -18.63 -19.55
N SER A 271 24.45 -17.82 -19.25
CA SER A 271 23.76 -16.99 -20.25
C SER A 271 24.31 -15.57 -20.37
N GLY A 272 25.16 -15.13 -19.45
CA GLY A 272 25.64 -13.75 -19.35
C GLY A 272 24.56 -12.72 -18.94
N HIS A 273 23.35 -13.17 -18.61
CA HIS A 273 22.26 -12.28 -18.20
C HIS A 273 22.44 -11.81 -16.75
N ALA A 274 21.97 -10.60 -16.45
CA ALA A 274 22.02 -10.04 -15.12
C ALA A 274 21.16 -10.85 -14.13
N PHE A 275 21.68 -11.09 -12.92
CA PHE A 275 20.92 -11.63 -11.80
C PHE A 275 20.65 -10.52 -10.77
N GLY A 276 19.42 -10.00 -10.75
CA GLY A 276 19.06 -8.85 -9.93
C GLY A 276 19.22 -9.04 -8.41
N ALA A 277 19.22 -10.28 -7.90
CA ALA A 277 19.43 -10.52 -6.47
C ALA A 277 20.91 -10.44 -6.06
N ALA A 278 21.83 -10.85 -6.94
CA ALA A 278 23.26 -10.74 -6.70
C ALA A 278 23.72 -9.27 -6.64
N SER A 279 23.22 -8.43 -7.56
CA SER A 279 23.52 -6.98 -7.55
C SER A 279 22.98 -6.27 -6.29
N ARG A 280 21.84 -6.72 -5.75
CA ARG A 280 21.28 -6.19 -4.50
C ARG A 280 22.04 -6.63 -3.25
N LEU A 281 22.76 -7.75 -3.31
CA LEU A 281 23.59 -8.21 -2.22
C LEU A 281 24.92 -7.44 -2.17
N SER A 282 25.50 -7.11 -3.33
CA SER A 282 26.71 -6.28 -3.42
C SER A 282 26.50 -4.83 -2.97
N GLU A 283 25.26 -4.33 -2.97
CA GLU A 283 24.88 -3.04 -2.38
C GLU A 283 24.92 -3.01 -0.83
N GLY A 284 25.13 -4.14 -0.13
CA GLY A 284 25.25 -4.23 1.33
C GLY A 284 23.92 -4.36 2.11
N ALA A 285 24.00 -4.91 3.33
CA ALA A 285 22.84 -5.17 4.20
C ALA A 285 22.31 -3.89 4.86
N GLY A 286 21.13 -3.44 4.44
CA GLY A 286 20.54 -2.17 4.86
C GLY A 286 21.03 -1.04 3.98
N SER A 287 20.14 -0.47 3.14
CA SER A 287 20.50 0.76 2.43
C SER A 287 20.76 1.82 3.51
N PRO A 288 21.97 2.41 3.63
CA PRO A 288 22.27 3.45 4.61
C PRO A 288 21.23 4.57 4.62
N SER A 289 20.55 4.77 3.48
CA SER A 289 19.40 5.64 3.35
C SER A 289 18.27 5.33 4.34
N ARG A 290 17.80 4.09 4.50
CA ARG A 290 16.59 3.78 5.30
C ARG A 290 16.74 4.08 6.78
N LEU A 291 17.89 3.76 7.38
CA LEU A 291 18.14 4.10 8.77
C LEU A 291 18.21 5.62 8.96
N ALA A 292 18.76 6.35 7.98
CA ALA A 292 18.73 7.80 7.99
C ALA A 292 17.29 8.35 7.85
N ILE A 293 16.44 7.78 6.98
CA ILE A 293 15.00 8.13 6.92
C ILE A 293 14.33 7.99 8.28
N LEU A 294 14.56 6.86 8.97
CA LEU A 294 13.95 6.61 10.28
C LEU A 294 14.47 7.57 11.36
N ARG A 295 15.76 7.95 11.29
CA ARG A 295 16.33 8.97 12.19
C ARG A 295 15.67 10.33 11.93
N ASP A 296 15.60 10.77 10.69
CA ASP A 296 14.96 12.04 10.30
C ASP A 296 13.48 12.07 10.72
N ALA A 297 12.75 10.99 10.50
CA ALA A 297 11.35 10.85 10.90
C ALA A 297 11.17 10.91 12.43
N TRP A 298 12.11 10.31 13.17
CA TRP A 298 12.09 10.37 14.63
C TRP A 298 12.44 11.77 15.15
N ASP A 299 13.36 12.47 14.49
CA ASP A 299 13.67 13.87 14.82
C ASP A 299 12.47 14.79 14.54
N LEU A 300 11.75 14.59 13.43
CA LEU A 300 10.46 15.26 13.20
C LEU A 300 9.42 14.92 14.26
N THR A 301 9.35 13.66 14.71
CA THR A 301 8.43 13.22 15.76
C THR A 301 8.76 13.91 17.09
N ARG A 302 10.04 14.00 17.47
CA ARG A 302 10.48 14.73 18.67
C ARG A 302 10.17 16.23 18.59
N ALA A 303 10.27 16.80 17.40
CA ALA A 303 9.89 18.20 17.17
C ALA A 303 8.36 18.42 17.14
N ASN A 304 7.56 17.36 16.96
CA ASN A 304 6.09 17.40 16.84
C ASN A 304 5.39 16.30 17.69
N PRO A 305 5.66 16.19 19.00
CA PRO A 305 5.34 14.97 19.75
C PRO A 305 3.84 14.75 19.96
N TRP A 306 3.03 15.81 19.99
CA TRP A 306 1.62 15.72 20.37
C TRP A 306 0.68 15.42 19.20
N PHE A 307 0.84 16.14 18.09
CA PHE A 307 -0.08 16.08 16.95
C PHE A 307 0.61 15.71 15.64
N GLY A 308 1.92 15.40 15.68
CA GLY A 308 2.71 15.13 14.49
C GLY A 308 2.77 16.30 13.51
N VAL A 309 3.36 16.02 12.36
CA VAL A 309 3.42 16.98 11.24
C VAL A 309 2.07 17.13 10.52
N GLY A 310 1.12 16.22 10.74
CA GLY A 310 -0.17 16.13 10.06
C GLY A 310 -0.24 14.91 9.14
N TRP A 311 -1.42 14.31 9.01
CA TRP A 311 -1.66 13.22 8.06
C TRP A 311 -1.34 13.68 6.63
N GLY A 312 -0.56 12.89 5.90
CA GLY A 312 -0.16 13.19 4.52
C GLY A 312 0.87 14.31 4.38
N GLU A 313 1.49 14.74 5.48
CA GLU A 313 2.42 15.87 5.48
C GLU A 313 3.89 15.48 5.71
N PHE A 314 4.18 14.18 5.88
CA PHE A 314 5.54 13.72 6.13
C PHE A 314 6.51 14.15 5.03
N ASN A 315 6.17 13.94 3.74
CA ASN A 315 7.02 14.34 2.62
C ASN A 315 7.31 15.85 2.66
N PHE A 316 6.27 16.66 2.86
CA PHE A 316 6.38 18.12 2.93
C PHE A 316 7.33 18.56 4.05
N ALA A 317 7.08 18.09 5.27
CA ALA A 317 7.89 18.43 6.43
C ALA A 317 9.33 17.91 6.32
N TRP A 318 9.52 16.67 5.86
CA TRP A 318 10.85 16.07 5.71
C TRP A 318 11.68 16.72 4.60
N SER A 319 11.08 17.00 3.45
CA SER A 319 11.77 17.64 2.32
C SER A 319 12.27 19.04 2.69
N LEU A 320 11.50 19.79 3.47
CA LEU A 320 11.78 21.18 3.82
C LEU A 320 12.52 21.36 5.15
N THR A 321 12.66 20.31 5.96
CA THR A 321 13.46 20.38 7.20
C THR A 321 14.95 20.14 6.87
N PRO A 322 15.88 20.99 7.36
CA PRO A 322 17.31 20.75 7.19
C PRO A 322 17.76 19.51 7.96
N PHE A 323 18.41 18.58 7.26
CA PHE A 323 18.99 17.37 7.86
C PHE A 323 20.44 17.22 7.38
N PRO A 324 21.45 17.38 8.27
CA PRO A 324 22.86 17.38 7.88
C PRO A 324 23.34 16.12 7.15
N ASN A 325 22.73 14.96 7.48
CA ASN A 325 23.10 13.66 6.94
C ASN A 325 21.93 12.98 6.21
N ARG A 326 21.04 13.77 5.59
CA ARG A 326 19.86 13.25 4.92
C ARG A 326 20.22 12.32 3.75
N PRO A 327 19.36 11.34 3.43
CA PRO A 327 19.45 10.65 2.16
C PRO A 327 19.19 11.63 0.99
N ILE A 328 19.97 11.45 -0.08
CA ILE A 328 19.87 12.27 -1.31
C ILE A 328 18.68 11.89 -2.21
N ALA A 329 18.09 10.71 -2.01
CA ALA A 329 16.91 10.29 -2.75
C ALA A 329 15.65 10.94 -2.15
N PHE A 330 14.77 11.44 -3.01
CA PHE A 330 13.43 11.86 -2.60
C PHE A 330 12.60 10.64 -2.19
N PHE A 331 11.82 10.79 -1.12
CA PHE A 331 10.86 9.80 -0.66
C PHE A 331 9.70 10.47 0.07
N ASP A 332 8.59 9.74 0.14
CA ASP A 332 7.30 10.21 0.63
C ASP A 332 6.80 9.44 1.87
N HIS A 333 7.53 8.39 2.29
CA HIS A 333 7.20 7.56 3.44
C HIS A 333 8.44 7.20 4.27
N THR A 334 8.23 6.89 5.54
CA THR A 334 9.27 6.41 6.46
C THR A 334 9.69 4.96 6.23
N HIS A 335 8.98 4.23 5.36
CA HIS A 335 9.11 2.77 5.17
C HIS A 335 8.88 1.94 6.45
N ASN A 336 8.26 2.51 7.47
CA ASN A 336 7.96 1.82 8.73
C ASN A 336 6.63 2.31 9.28
N LEU A 337 5.62 1.45 9.28
CA LEU A 337 4.25 1.81 9.69
C LEU A 337 4.19 2.50 11.07
N PRO A 338 4.81 1.97 12.16
CA PRO A 338 4.84 2.69 13.43
C PRO A 338 5.46 4.08 13.36
N SER A 339 6.61 4.21 12.70
CA SER A 339 7.30 5.50 12.52
C SER A 339 6.45 6.49 11.72
N GLN A 340 5.76 6.02 10.67
CA GLN A 340 4.88 6.86 9.85
C GLN A 340 3.73 7.41 10.68
N LEU A 341 3.04 6.54 11.44
CA LEU A 341 1.94 6.97 12.30
C LEU A 341 2.42 7.95 13.37
N ALA A 342 3.58 7.68 13.99
CA ALA A 342 4.14 8.56 15.00
C ALA A 342 4.48 9.95 14.47
N VAL A 343 5.13 10.04 13.29
CA VAL A 343 5.53 11.33 12.72
C VAL A 343 4.33 12.15 12.24
N GLU A 344 3.31 11.51 11.66
CA GLU A 344 2.14 12.23 11.11
C GLU A 344 1.07 12.55 12.16
N LEU A 345 0.77 11.63 13.08
CA LEU A 345 -0.32 11.79 14.05
C LEU A 345 0.14 12.27 15.43
N GLY A 346 1.44 12.18 15.71
CA GLY A 346 1.99 12.38 17.05
C GLY A 346 1.87 11.14 17.95
N LEU A 347 2.63 11.13 19.04
CA LEU A 347 2.78 9.99 19.93
C LEU A 347 1.47 9.54 20.60
N PRO A 348 0.58 10.42 21.09
CA PRO A 348 -0.66 9.98 21.74
C PRO A 348 -1.61 9.25 20.78
N TRP A 349 -1.88 9.83 19.62
CA TRP A 349 -2.80 9.24 18.63
C TRP A 349 -2.18 7.99 17.99
N ALA A 350 -0.93 8.06 17.55
CA ALA A 350 -0.22 6.90 17.02
C ALA A 350 -0.13 5.76 18.04
N GLY A 351 0.18 6.07 19.30
CA GLY A 351 0.26 5.11 20.39
C GLY A 351 -1.08 4.41 20.66
N LEU A 352 -2.20 5.16 20.63
CA LEU A 352 -3.53 4.58 20.76
C LEU A 352 -3.86 3.63 19.60
N VAL A 353 -3.61 4.06 18.35
CA VAL A 353 -3.85 3.22 17.16
C VAL A 353 -2.98 1.96 17.20
N LEU A 354 -1.68 2.09 17.46
CA LEU A 354 -0.76 0.96 17.54
C LEU A 354 -1.11 0.02 18.70
N GLY A 355 -1.53 0.55 19.85
CA GLY A 355 -1.99 -0.23 20.99
C GLY A 355 -3.25 -1.03 20.67
N LEU A 356 -4.22 -0.43 19.98
CA LEU A 356 -5.44 -1.09 19.52
C LEU A 356 -5.15 -2.17 18.47
N LEU A 357 -4.26 -1.91 17.50
CA LEU A 357 -3.83 -2.89 16.51
C LEU A 357 -3.06 -4.05 17.17
N GLY A 358 -2.15 -3.76 18.09
CA GLY A 358 -1.43 -4.77 18.88
C GLY A 358 -2.38 -5.63 19.71
N TRP A 359 -3.39 -5.01 20.32
CA TRP A 359 -4.43 -5.74 21.04
C TRP A 359 -5.30 -6.60 20.12
N ALA A 360 -5.65 -6.12 18.92
CA ALA A 360 -6.35 -6.92 17.92
C ALA A 360 -5.53 -8.15 17.47
N LEU A 361 -4.24 -7.97 17.19
CA LEU A 361 -3.33 -9.06 16.83
C LEU A 361 -3.19 -10.07 17.97
N TRP A 362 -3.09 -9.60 19.21
CA TRP A 362 -3.09 -10.49 20.37
C TRP A 362 -4.40 -11.28 20.49
N ARG A 363 -5.56 -10.65 20.30
CA ARG A 363 -6.87 -11.34 20.30
C ARG A 363 -6.97 -12.35 19.17
N ALA A 364 -6.50 -12.03 17.98
CA ALA A 364 -6.46 -12.93 16.83
C ALA A 364 -5.56 -14.13 17.10
N ALA A 365 -4.35 -13.93 17.64
CA ALA A 365 -3.42 -15.00 18.03
C ALA A 365 -4.02 -15.91 19.12
N ARG A 366 -4.60 -15.32 20.17
CA ARG A 366 -5.31 -16.06 21.22
C ARG A 366 -6.47 -16.88 20.67
N GLY A 367 -7.24 -16.30 19.73
CA GLY A 367 -8.33 -16.98 19.05
C GLY A 367 -7.84 -18.16 18.19
N ALA A 368 -6.76 -17.97 17.44
CA ALA A 368 -6.16 -19.00 16.59
C ALA A 368 -5.62 -20.20 17.40
N VAL A 369 -5.09 -19.97 18.61
CA VAL A 369 -4.65 -21.04 19.53
C VAL A 369 -5.83 -21.81 20.12
N LYS A 370 -6.91 -21.11 20.48
CA LYS A 370 -8.08 -21.71 21.14
C LYS A 370 -9.04 -22.41 20.18
N ALA A 371 -9.08 -22.00 18.92
CA ALA A 371 -10.00 -22.56 17.94
C ALA A 371 -9.73 -24.05 17.68
N GLU A 372 -10.76 -24.78 17.26
CA GLU A 372 -10.71 -26.20 16.93
C GLU A 372 -11.30 -26.46 15.53
N GLY A 373 -11.00 -27.62 14.95
CA GLY A 373 -11.54 -28.02 13.64
C GLY A 373 -11.18 -27.06 12.50
N ASP A 374 -12.12 -26.87 11.58
CA ASP A 374 -11.97 -26.04 10.37
C ASP A 374 -11.73 -24.54 10.70
N ASP A 375 -12.31 -24.04 11.81
CA ASP A 375 -12.11 -22.67 12.28
C ASP A 375 -10.64 -22.41 12.72
N ALA A 376 -9.96 -23.43 13.25
CA ALA A 376 -8.55 -23.33 13.61
C ALA A 376 -7.65 -23.12 12.39
N LEU A 377 -7.87 -23.86 11.31
CA LEU A 377 -7.09 -23.71 10.08
C LEU A 377 -7.31 -22.32 9.47
N LEU A 378 -8.57 -21.87 9.38
CA LEU A 378 -8.94 -20.53 8.91
C LEU A 378 -8.22 -19.43 9.68
N ARG A 379 -8.33 -19.42 11.01
CA ARG A 379 -7.79 -18.32 11.82
C ARG A 379 -6.28 -18.22 11.75
N ARG A 380 -5.60 -19.36 11.66
CA ARG A 380 -4.14 -19.40 11.56
C ARG A 380 -3.67 -18.92 10.20
N ALA A 381 -4.31 -19.34 9.11
CA ALA A 381 -4.02 -18.82 7.77
C ALA A 381 -4.30 -17.31 7.67
N ALA A 382 -5.47 -16.87 8.15
CA ALA A 382 -5.86 -15.46 8.15
C ALA A 382 -4.89 -14.60 9.00
N LEU A 383 -4.50 -15.09 10.19
CA LEU A 383 -3.47 -14.43 11.00
C LEU A 383 -2.12 -14.38 10.28
N MET A 384 -1.69 -15.44 9.60
CA MET A 384 -0.43 -15.44 8.85
C MET A 384 -0.44 -14.49 7.65
N ILE A 385 -1.58 -14.30 6.97
CA ILE A 385 -1.75 -13.26 5.94
C ILE A 385 -1.50 -11.87 6.55
N VAL A 386 -2.08 -11.59 7.71
CA VAL A 386 -1.91 -10.30 8.41
C VAL A 386 -0.48 -10.12 8.93
N LEU A 387 0.11 -11.15 9.53
CA LEU A 387 1.45 -11.07 10.10
C LEU A 387 2.53 -10.92 9.01
N THR A 388 2.39 -11.59 7.85
CA THR A 388 3.35 -11.45 6.75
C THR A 388 3.32 -10.05 6.12
N ILE A 389 2.14 -9.47 5.91
CA ILE A 389 2.04 -8.09 5.39
C ILE A 389 2.41 -7.06 6.46
N GLY A 390 2.12 -7.35 7.73
CA GLY A 390 2.52 -6.53 8.87
C GLY A 390 4.04 -6.45 9.02
N LEU A 391 4.73 -7.60 8.94
CA LEU A 391 6.19 -7.68 8.93
C LEU A 391 6.78 -6.87 7.76
N HIS A 392 6.22 -7.01 6.57
CA HIS A 392 6.64 -6.21 5.42
C HIS A 392 6.44 -4.71 5.68
N SER A 393 5.33 -4.33 6.32
CA SER A 393 5.01 -2.94 6.66
C SER A 393 5.91 -2.32 7.75
N LEU A 394 6.80 -3.10 8.36
CA LEU A 394 7.87 -2.57 9.22
C LEU A 394 9.10 -2.10 8.43
N LEU A 395 9.18 -2.47 7.14
CA LEU A 395 10.37 -2.29 6.29
C LEU A 395 10.05 -1.63 4.93
N GLU A 396 8.79 -1.63 4.51
CA GLU A 396 8.21 -0.95 3.35
C GLU A 396 6.76 -0.52 3.67
N TYR A 397 6.00 -0.06 2.67
CA TYR A 397 4.65 0.49 2.83
C TYR A 397 3.57 -0.24 1.99
N PRO A 398 3.51 -1.59 1.93
CA PRO A 398 2.52 -2.26 1.07
C PRO A 398 1.07 -1.97 1.48
N LEU A 399 0.81 -1.64 2.76
CA LEU A 399 -0.53 -1.30 3.25
C LEU A 399 -1.04 0.09 2.80
N TRP A 400 -0.25 0.87 2.05
CA TRP A 400 -0.72 2.07 1.37
C TRP A 400 -1.51 1.77 0.10
N TYR A 401 -1.52 0.52 -0.35
CA TYR A 401 -2.19 0.11 -1.57
C TYR A 401 -3.45 -0.67 -1.23
N ALA A 402 -4.59 -0.25 -1.81
CA ALA A 402 -5.90 -0.87 -1.53
C ALA A 402 -5.92 -2.40 -1.80
N TYR A 403 -5.18 -2.86 -2.82
CA TYR A 403 -5.09 -4.30 -3.14
C TYR A 403 -4.32 -5.14 -2.10
N PHE A 404 -3.63 -4.53 -1.14
CA PHE A 404 -3.11 -5.20 0.06
C PHE A 404 -3.90 -4.81 1.31
N LEU A 405 -4.30 -3.55 1.48
CA LEU A 405 -5.00 -3.12 2.68
C LEU A 405 -6.35 -3.85 2.87
N LEU A 406 -7.15 -3.97 1.81
CA LEU A 406 -8.49 -4.54 1.91
C LEU A 406 -8.48 -6.06 2.19
N PRO A 407 -7.70 -6.90 1.46
CA PRO A 407 -7.58 -8.31 1.83
C PRO A 407 -6.98 -8.53 3.22
N ALA A 408 -6.04 -7.68 3.65
CA ALA A 408 -5.49 -7.75 5.01
C ALA A 408 -6.54 -7.45 6.08
N CYS A 409 -7.40 -6.44 5.87
CA CYS A 409 -8.51 -6.13 6.75
C CYS A 409 -9.55 -7.25 6.79
N PHE A 410 -9.86 -7.86 5.63
CA PHE A 410 -10.75 -9.01 5.56
C PHE A 410 -10.17 -10.21 6.34
N ALA A 411 -8.88 -10.53 6.13
CA ALA A 411 -8.18 -11.57 6.86
C ALA A 411 -8.13 -11.30 8.37
N LEU A 412 -7.88 -10.05 8.79
CA LEU A 412 -7.88 -9.68 10.22
C LEU A 412 -9.27 -9.89 10.84
N GLY A 413 -10.35 -9.53 10.13
CA GLY A 413 -11.71 -9.77 10.59
C GLY A 413 -12.05 -11.26 10.71
N LEU A 414 -11.54 -12.09 9.80
CA LEU A 414 -11.66 -13.56 9.87
C LEU A 414 -10.78 -14.18 10.98
N ALA A 415 -9.63 -13.60 11.31
CA ALA A 415 -8.77 -14.09 12.37
C ALA A 415 -9.34 -13.78 13.77
N LEU A 416 -10.02 -12.65 13.91
CA LEU A 416 -10.67 -12.23 15.16
C LEU A 416 -11.86 -13.13 15.51
N PRO A 417 -12.12 -13.39 16.81
CA PRO A 417 -13.27 -14.20 17.24
C PRO A 417 -14.61 -13.67 16.75
N ALA A 418 -15.37 -14.54 16.09
CA ALA A 418 -16.81 -14.37 15.98
C ALA A 418 -17.41 -14.45 17.39
N ASP A 419 -18.28 -13.50 17.74
CA ASP A 419 -18.95 -13.48 19.04
C ASP A 419 -20.27 -14.26 18.95
N ASP A 420 -20.49 -15.22 19.84
CA ASP A 420 -21.59 -16.21 19.81
C ASP A 420 -22.91 -15.67 20.38
N GLY A 421 -22.98 -14.38 20.70
CA GLY A 421 -24.14 -13.76 21.37
C GLY A 421 -25.45 -13.90 20.58
N ARG A 422 -26.54 -14.24 21.29
CA ARG A 422 -27.92 -14.20 20.79
C ARG A 422 -28.43 -12.75 20.75
N THR A 423 -28.02 -11.97 19.76
CA THR A 423 -28.57 -10.63 19.51
C THR A 423 -29.23 -10.56 18.14
N SER A 424 -30.14 -9.59 17.97
CA SER A 424 -30.81 -9.32 16.70
C SER A 424 -29.80 -9.12 15.56
N PRO A 425 -30.07 -9.66 14.36
CA PRO A 425 -29.21 -9.49 13.20
C PRO A 425 -29.17 -8.02 12.78
N ALA A 426 -27.98 -7.51 12.49
CA ALA A 426 -27.79 -6.16 11.98
C ALA A 426 -28.30 -6.05 10.52
N PRO A 427 -28.78 -4.87 10.09
CA PRO A 427 -29.27 -4.68 8.72
C PRO A 427 -28.12 -4.78 7.71
N ALA A 428 -28.45 -5.29 6.52
CA ALA A 428 -27.54 -5.41 5.39
C ALA A 428 -27.33 -4.07 4.64
N LEU A 429 -28.26 -3.12 4.77
CA LEU A 429 -28.29 -1.87 4.01
C LEU A 429 -26.98 -1.06 4.07
N PRO A 430 -26.31 -0.88 5.23
CA PRO A 430 -25.04 -0.14 5.27
C PRO A 430 -23.95 -0.72 4.37
N TRP A 431 -23.85 -2.04 4.27
CA TRP A 431 -22.90 -2.72 3.40
C TRP A 431 -23.29 -2.65 1.93
N GLN A 432 -24.59 -2.67 1.65
CA GLN A 432 -25.06 -2.46 0.29
C GLN A 432 -24.78 -1.03 -0.19
N LEU A 433 -25.01 -0.03 0.65
CA LEU A 433 -24.70 1.37 0.33
C LEU A 433 -23.19 1.59 0.21
N ALA A 434 -22.40 1.08 1.15
CA ALA A 434 -20.94 1.16 1.08
C ALA A 434 -20.39 0.48 -0.18
N GLY A 435 -20.88 -0.72 -0.51
CA GLY A 435 -20.46 -1.44 -1.71
C GLY A 435 -20.85 -0.71 -3.01
N ALA A 436 -22.08 -0.19 -3.09
CA ALA A 436 -22.52 0.64 -4.22
C ALA A 436 -21.69 1.92 -4.34
N LEU A 437 -21.37 2.58 -3.23
CA LEU A 437 -20.53 3.78 -3.21
C LEU A 437 -19.10 3.49 -3.68
N LEU A 438 -18.50 2.36 -3.29
CA LEU A 438 -17.17 1.99 -3.77
C LEU A 438 -17.16 1.71 -5.28
N ILE A 439 -18.18 1.02 -5.80
CA ILE A 439 -18.27 0.75 -7.24
C ILE A 439 -18.48 2.06 -8.02
N ALA A 440 -19.47 2.86 -7.63
CA ALA A 440 -19.76 4.13 -8.28
C ALA A 440 -18.60 5.12 -8.15
N GLY A 441 -17.97 5.17 -6.97
CA GLY A 441 -16.80 5.99 -6.68
C GLY A 441 -15.59 5.57 -7.51
N SER A 442 -15.31 4.27 -7.67
CA SER A 442 -14.25 3.79 -8.55
C SER A 442 -14.50 4.17 -10.02
N LEU A 443 -15.73 4.02 -10.52
CA LEU A 443 -16.08 4.42 -11.89
C LEU A 443 -15.95 5.94 -12.09
N PHE A 444 -16.40 6.72 -11.13
CA PHE A 444 -16.23 8.17 -11.13
C PHE A 444 -14.75 8.55 -11.09
N ALA A 445 -13.94 7.89 -10.27
CA ALA A 445 -12.50 8.15 -10.17
C ALA A 445 -11.78 7.85 -11.49
N VAL A 446 -12.18 6.81 -12.24
CA VAL A 446 -11.64 6.57 -13.61
C VAL A 446 -11.90 7.79 -14.50
N TRP A 447 -13.14 8.28 -14.53
CA TRP A 447 -13.49 9.46 -15.32
C TRP A 447 -12.77 10.73 -14.85
N ASP A 448 -12.69 10.93 -13.54
CA ASP A 448 -12.04 12.09 -12.92
C ASP A 448 -10.53 12.09 -13.24
N TYR A 449 -9.91 10.91 -13.23
CA TYR A 449 -8.51 10.72 -13.58
C TYR A 449 -8.20 11.07 -15.04
N GLN A 450 -9.12 10.83 -15.98
CA GLN A 450 -8.90 11.19 -17.39
C GLN A 450 -8.64 12.70 -17.58
N ARG A 451 -9.17 13.54 -16.68
CA ARG A 451 -8.93 14.99 -16.69
C ARG A 451 -7.45 15.34 -16.49
N VAL A 452 -6.71 14.50 -15.76
CA VAL A 452 -5.27 14.72 -15.50
C VAL A 452 -4.38 13.90 -16.42
N VAL A 453 -4.82 12.71 -16.88
CA VAL A 453 -4.09 11.92 -17.89
C VAL A 453 -3.79 12.77 -19.12
N VAL A 454 -4.79 13.52 -19.59
CA VAL A 454 -4.68 14.38 -20.78
C VAL A 454 -3.57 15.43 -20.66
N ILE A 455 -3.13 15.79 -19.44
CA ILE A 455 -2.00 16.71 -19.21
C ILE A 455 -0.66 16.06 -19.59
N TYR A 456 -0.48 14.79 -19.26
CA TYR A 456 0.80 14.07 -19.40
C TYR A 456 0.86 13.18 -20.65
N ALA A 457 -0.29 12.74 -21.16
CA ALA A 457 -0.43 11.96 -22.37
C ALA A 457 -1.55 12.56 -23.24
N PRO A 458 -1.33 13.75 -23.84
CA PRO A 458 -2.33 14.41 -24.67
C PRO A 458 -2.62 13.59 -25.95
N PRO A 459 -3.88 13.50 -26.39
CA PRO A 459 -4.21 13.03 -27.74
C PRO A 459 -3.73 14.02 -28.81
N ASP A 460 -3.70 13.60 -30.07
CA ASP A 460 -3.19 14.40 -31.20
C ASP A 460 -3.87 15.78 -31.34
N GLU A 461 -5.18 15.86 -31.09
CA GLU A 461 -5.97 17.09 -31.16
C GLU A 461 -6.24 17.72 -29.77
N ALA A 462 -5.29 17.60 -28.84
CA ALA A 462 -5.45 18.11 -27.49
C ALA A 462 -5.54 19.65 -27.42
N LYS A 463 -6.35 20.14 -26.48
CA LYS A 463 -6.36 21.55 -26.06
C LYS A 463 -4.98 22.02 -25.60
N SER A 464 -4.80 23.34 -25.55
CA SER A 464 -3.56 23.95 -25.03
C SER A 464 -3.23 23.46 -23.61
N LEU A 465 -1.94 23.41 -23.26
CA LEU A 465 -1.49 22.96 -21.93
C LEU A 465 -2.19 23.72 -20.80
N ASN A 466 -2.35 25.04 -20.92
CA ASN A 466 -3.01 25.87 -19.91
C ASN A 466 -4.49 25.47 -19.70
N GLN A 467 -5.22 25.17 -20.78
CA GLN A 467 -6.61 24.70 -20.70
C GLN A 467 -6.69 23.31 -20.06
N ARG A 468 -5.78 22.40 -20.43
CA ARG A 468 -5.70 21.06 -19.83
C ARG A 468 -5.41 21.12 -18.33
N ILE A 469 -4.47 21.97 -17.92
CA ILE A 469 -4.16 22.22 -16.51
C ILE A 469 -5.39 22.77 -15.76
N ALA A 470 -6.06 23.79 -16.31
CA ALA A 470 -7.24 24.39 -15.67
C ALA A 470 -8.41 23.40 -15.55
N GLU A 471 -8.59 22.50 -16.53
CA GLU A 471 -9.59 21.43 -16.47
C GLU A 471 -9.20 20.34 -15.46
N GLY A 472 -7.92 19.96 -15.41
CA GLY A 472 -7.38 19.01 -14.45
C GLY A 472 -7.42 19.50 -13.01
N GLN A 473 -7.25 20.80 -12.76
CA GLN A 473 -7.38 21.41 -11.42
C GLN A 473 -8.82 21.31 -10.86
N ARG A 474 -9.82 21.03 -11.71
CA ARG A 474 -11.20 20.76 -11.28
C ARG A 474 -11.44 19.30 -10.91
N SER A 475 -10.41 18.44 -11.01
CA SER A 475 -10.51 17.05 -10.57
C SER A 475 -10.72 16.96 -9.06
N VAL A 476 -11.60 16.05 -8.63
CA VAL A 476 -11.94 15.86 -7.22
C VAL A 476 -10.82 15.14 -6.48
N PHE A 477 -10.29 14.05 -7.07
CA PHE A 477 -9.28 13.21 -6.43
C PHE A 477 -7.85 13.50 -6.90
N PHE A 478 -7.68 14.05 -8.12
CA PHE A 478 -6.38 14.08 -8.79
C PHE A 478 -5.88 15.48 -9.13
N SER A 479 -6.52 16.54 -8.65
CA SER A 479 -6.13 17.94 -8.93
C SER A 479 -4.68 18.27 -8.58
N HIS A 480 -4.10 17.59 -7.58
CA HIS A 480 -2.70 17.74 -7.20
C HIS A 480 -1.71 17.45 -8.36
N HIS A 481 -2.06 16.56 -9.29
CA HIS A 481 -1.26 16.33 -10.51
C HIS A 481 -1.33 17.53 -11.46
N ALA A 482 -2.52 18.10 -11.67
CA ALA A 482 -2.65 19.31 -12.46
C ALA A 482 -1.92 20.50 -11.82
N ASP A 483 -1.92 20.59 -10.49
CA ASP A 483 -1.14 21.57 -9.73
C ASP A 483 0.37 21.37 -9.89
N TYR A 484 0.86 20.13 -9.94
CA TYR A 484 2.27 19.86 -10.27
C TYR A 484 2.62 20.39 -11.66
N ALA A 485 1.77 20.11 -12.66
CA ALA A 485 1.99 20.61 -14.02
C ALA A 485 1.94 22.14 -14.08
N ALA A 486 1.02 22.80 -13.37
CA ALA A 486 0.97 24.25 -13.24
C ALA A 486 2.23 24.82 -12.60
N ALA A 487 2.66 24.26 -11.47
CA ALA A 487 3.84 24.69 -10.73
C ALA A 487 5.12 24.64 -11.58
N THR A 488 5.22 23.64 -12.47
CA THR A 488 6.45 23.36 -13.23
C THR A 488 6.41 23.80 -14.69
N SER A 489 5.29 24.34 -15.16
CA SER A 489 5.12 24.78 -16.56
C SER A 489 4.72 26.26 -16.69
N PHE A 490 4.07 26.85 -15.69
CA PHE A 490 3.76 28.28 -15.72
C PHE A 490 5.01 29.13 -15.44
N PRO A 491 5.04 30.39 -15.92
CA PRO A 491 6.07 31.34 -15.52
C PRO A 491 6.12 31.50 -13.99
N PRO A 492 7.32 31.63 -13.39
CA PRO A 492 7.45 31.89 -11.96
C PRO A 492 6.62 33.09 -11.52
N GLY A 493 5.83 32.94 -10.46
CA GLY A 493 4.94 33.98 -9.97
C GLY A 493 3.81 33.45 -9.10
N LYS A 494 2.80 34.30 -8.84
CA LYS A 494 1.72 34.00 -7.88
C LYS A 494 0.94 32.72 -8.21
N LEU A 495 0.63 32.48 -9.48
CA LEU A 495 -0.16 31.31 -9.91
C LEU A 495 0.64 30.00 -9.76
N ALA A 496 1.90 29.99 -10.20
CA ALA A 496 2.79 28.84 -10.03
C ALA A 496 3.03 28.54 -8.55
N LEU A 497 3.29 29.56 -7.72
CA LEU A 497 3.49 29.41 -6.28
C LEU A 497 2.25 28.81 -5.58
N ALA A 498 1.05 29.28 -5.93
CA ALA A 498 -0.18 28.73 -5.36
C ALA A 498 -0.39 27.26 -5.73
N ALA A 499 -0.03 26.86 -6.96
CA ALA A 499 -0.07 25.47 -7.38
C ALA A 499 1.01 24.63 -6.66
N THR A 500 2.21 25.17 -6.48
CA THR A 500 3.29 24.54 -5.72
C THR A 500 2.86 24.20 -4.30
N ARG A 501 2.24 25.15 -3.59
CA ARG A 501 1.76 24.94 -2.21
C ARG A 501 0.76 23.80 -2.12
N ARG A 502 -0.11 23.63 -3.12
CA ARG A 502 -1.08 22.51 -3.14
C ARG A 502 -0.44 21.18 -3.49
N THR A 503 0.45 21.13 -4.48
CA THR A 503 1.03 19.87 -4.97
C THR A 503 2.16 19.33 -4.08
N ALA A 504 2.83 20.19 -3.30
CA ALA A 504 3.97 19.81 -2.46
C ALA A 504 3.63 18.78 -1.37
N PHE A 505 2.35 18.59 -1.02
CA PHE A 505 1.91 17.53 -0.12
C PHE A 505 1.89 16.14 -0.79
N SER A 506 1.78 16.08 -2.12
CA SER A 506 1.76 14.84 -2.89
C SER A 506 3.16 14.45 -3.37
N LEU A 507 3.89 15.40 -3.97
CA LEU A 507 5.20 15.14 -4.55
C LEU A 507 6.11 16.35 -4.36
N ILE A 508 7.31 16.11 -3.85
CA ILE A 508 8.43 17.04 -3.89
C ILE A 508 9.59 16.34 -4.58
N ASP A 509 10.12 16.99 -5.61
CA ASP A 509 11.30 16.57 -6.34
C ASP A 509 12.18 17.78 -6.67
N ALA A 510 13.32 17.54 -7.30
CA ALA A 510 14.26 18.58 -7.66
C ALA A 510 13.65 19.67 -8.56
N ARG A 511 12.76 19.25 -9.49
CA ARG A 511 12.09 20.15 -10.41
C ARG A 511 11.13 21.08 -9.65
N LEU A 512 10.29 20.54 -8.78
CA LEU A 512 9.36 21.33 -8.00
C LEU A 512 10.08 22.31 -7.10
N LEU A 513 11.15 21.89 -6.38
CA LEU A 513 11.92 22.78 -5.51
C LEU A 513 12.54 23.95 -6.30
N MET A 514 13.09 23.69 -7.49
CA MET A 514 13.61 24.73 -8.37
C MET A 514 12.52 25.75 -8.77
N HIS A 515 11.37 25.26 -9.27
CA HIS A 515 10.27 26.14 -9.69
C HIS A 515 9.62 26.88 -8.52
N TRP A 516 9.58 26.24 -7.35
CA TRP A 516 9.10 26.84 -6.11
C TRP A 516 9.99 28.03 -5.72
N SER A 517 11.30 27.80 -5.65
CA SER A 517 12.27 28.83 -5.29
C SER A 517 12.17 30.05 -6.22
N ARG A 518 12.09 29.84 -7.54
CA ARG A 518 11.90 30.92 -8.52
C ARG A 518 10.57 31.67 -8.32
N SER A 519 9.51 30.97 -7.96
CA SER A 519 8.19 31.59 -7.75
C SER A 519 8.11 32.39 -6.45
N LEU A 520 8.82 31.96 -5.39
CA LEU A 520 8.98 32.74 -4.16
C LEU A 520 9.72 34.05 -4.45
N GLU A 521 10.84 33.99 -5.17
CA GLU A 521 11.59 35.18 -5.59
C GLU A 521 10.72 36.14 -6.42
N ALA A 522 10.04 35.62 -7.45
CA ALA A 522 9.17 36.42 -8.32
C ALA A 522 7.98 37.07 -7.58
N THR A 523 7.65 36.60 -6.38
CA THR A 523 6.61 37.18 -5.53
C THR A 523 7.15 38.04 -4.38
N GLY A 524 8.47 38.23 -4.33
CA GLY A 524 9.17 39.08 -3.35
C GLY A 524 9.69 38.35 -2.12
N ASP A 525 9.45 37.05 -1.97
CA ASP A 525 9.97 36.23 -0.86
C ASP A 525 11.35 35.65 -1.19
N VAL A 526 12.34 36.53 -1.18
CA VAL A 526 13.74 36.16 -1.49
C VAL A 526 14.33 35.20 -0.44
N GLN A 527 13.91 35.31 0.83
CA GLN A 527 14.42 34.42 1.89
C GLN A 527 13.84 33.01 1.77
N GLY A 528 12.54 32.88 1.50
CA GLY A 528 11.93 31.60 1.17
C GLY A 528 12.56 30.97 -0.08
N ALA A 529 12.83 31.78 -1.11
CA ALA A 529 13.49 31.31 -2.32
C ALA A 529 14.88 30.70 -2.03
N ARG A 530 15.70 31.39 -1.23
CA ARG A 530 17.01 30.89 -0.78
C ARG A 530 16.89 29.62 0.05
N PHE A 531 15.94 29.58 0.98
CA PHE A 531 15.73 28.42 1.84
C PHE A 531 15.35 27.16 1.04
N VAL A 532 14.43 27.28 0.08
CA VAL A 532 14.06 26.16 -0.79
C VAL A 532 15.22 25.73 -1.68
N ALA A 533 16.03 26.68 -2.15
CA ALA A 533 17.26 26.37 -2.88
C ALA A 533 18.29 25.63 -2.02
N ASP A 534 18.44 26.00 -0.74
CA ASP A 534 19.30 25.27 0.20
C ASP A 534 18.83 23.84 0.40
N ARG A 535 17.51 23.61 0.53
CA ARG A 535 16.95 22.26 0.57
C ARG A 535 17.28 21.48 -0.71
N LEU A 536 17.17 22.10 -1.88
CA LEU A 536 17.51 21.44 -3.15
C LEU A 536 18.99 21.01 -3.20
N ARG A 537 19.92 21.82 -2.70
CA ARG A 537 21.37 21.47 -2.65
C ARG A 537 21.64 20.21 -1.84
N GLU A 538 20.89 19.99 -0.75
CA GLU A 538 21.08 18.81 0.10
C GLU A 538 20.80 17.49 -0.62
N PHE A 539 19.95 17.50 -1.65
CA PHE A 539 19.61 16.31 -2.44
C PHE A 539 20.66 15.94 -3.49
N ARG A 540 21.65 16.80 -3.78
CA ARG A 540 22.73 16.54 -4.75
C ARG A 540 22.22 15.93 -6.07
N ASN A 541 21.14 16.52 -6.57
CA ASN A 541 20.43 16.02 -7.73
C ASN A 541 21.00 16.70 -8.99
N PRO A 542 21.30 15.96 -10.08
CA PRO A 542 21.88 16.54 -11.29
C PRO A 542 21.09 17.71 -11.88
N THR A 543 19.75 17.71 -11.77
CA THR A 543 18.92 18.84 -12.19
C THR A 543 19.17 20.09 -11.36
N GLY A 544 19.36 19.93 -10.05
CA GLY A 544 19.72 21.02 -9.14
C GLY A 544 21.14 21.51 -9.39
N ASP A 545 22.10 20.60 -9.53
CA ASP A 545 23.51 20.93 -9.78
C ASP A 545 23.68 21.75 -11.06
N ASN A 546 23.02 21.34 -12.15
CA ASN A 546 22.99 22.10 -13.41
C ASN A 546 22.36 23.48 -13.26
N TRP A 547 21.35 23.64 -12.40
CA TRP A 547 20.73 24.94 -12.16
C TRP A 547 21.68 25.87 -11.37
N PHE A 548 22.40 25.31 -10.39
CA PHE A 548 23.36 26.06 -9.57
C PHE A 548 24.70 26.36 -10.26
N ALA A 549 25.02 25.75 -11.41
CA ALA A 549 26.24 26.05 -12.16
C ALA A 549 26.40 27.55 -12.48
N SER A 550 25.28 28.25 -12.72
CA SER A 550 25.26 29.71 -12.93
C SER A 550 25.74 30.53 -11.72
N CYS A 551 25.75 29.96 -10.51
CA CYS A 551 26.30 30.60 -9.32
C CYS A 551 27.84 30.61 -9.30
N GLU A 552 28.48 29.70 -10.03
CA GLU A 552 29.94 29.61 -10.13
C GLU A 552 30.49 30.56 -11.21
N GLU A 553 29.72 30.81 -12.27
CA GLU A 553 30.06 31.71 -13.38
C GLU A 553 29.36 33.08 -13.28
N ALA A 554 29.51 33.76 -12.13
CA ALA A 554 28.79 35.00 -11.81
C ALA A 554 29.02 36.17 -12.80
N ALA A 555 30.03 36.10 -13.66
CA ALA A 555 30.37 37.14 -14.62
C ALA A 555 29.52 37.13 -15.91
N SER A 556 28.82 36.04 -16.22
CA SER A 556 28.07 35.84 -17.48
C SER A 556 26.58 35.56 -17.28
N ALA A 557 26.12 35.29 -16.05
CA ALA A 557 24.74 34.94 -15.72
C ALA A 557 24.00 36.07 -14.97
N PRO A 558 22.67 36.20 -15.16
CA PRO A 558 21.87 37.14 -14.37
C PRO A 558 21.97 36.82 -12.86
N PRO A 559 22.02 37.83 -11.99
CA PRO A 559 22.21 37.64 -10.55
C PRO A 559 21.04 36.83 -9.97
N MET A 560 21.36 35.67 -9.42
CA MET A 560 20.40 34.75 -8.81
C MET A 560 20.53 34.82 -7.27
N PRO A 561 19.55 35.38 -6.54
CA PRO A 561 19.60 35.47 -5.07
C PRO A 561 19.75 34.12 -4.37
N GLN A 562 19.34 33.03 -5.02
CA GLN A 562 19.44 31.65 -4.55
C GLN A 562 20.90 31.18 -4.42
N CYS A 563 21.86 31.84 -5.09
CA CYS A 563 23.28 31.51 -4.98
C CYS A 563 23.85 31.76 -3.57
N THR A 564 23.24 32.66 -2.81
CA THR A 564 23.57 32.87 -1.41
C THR A 564 22.66 32.03 -0.51
N PRO A 565 23.19 31.41 0.56
CA PRO A 565 22.38 30.69 1.55
C PRO A 565 21.29 31.58 2.19
N ALA A 566 20.23 30.95 2.69
CA ALA A 566 19.23 31.65 3.50
C ALA A 566 19.87 32.25 4.75
N SER A 567 19.52 33.50 5.06
CA SER A 567 20.15 34.25 6.17
C SER A 567 19.57 33.96 7.55
N GLY A 568 18.53 33.11 7.64
CA GLY A 568 17.86 32.78 8.90
C GLY A 568 17.17 31.41 8.86
N VAL A 569 16.74 30.94 10.04
CA VAL A 569 15.99 29.69 10.18
C VAL A 569 14.56 29.93 9.70
N VAL A 570 14.19 29.33 8.57
CA VAL A 570 12.81 29.33 8.08
C VAL A 570 12.12 28.05 8.56
N ASP A 571 11.01 28.19 9.28
CA ASP A 571 10.15 27.05 9.59
C ASP A 571 9.42 26.62 8.31
N TRP A 572 9.49 25.34 7.97
CA TRP A 572 8.78 24.75 6.82
C TRP A 572 7.27 25.03 6.86
N ARG A 573 6.68 25.25 8.04
CA ARG A 573 5.25 25.59 8.17
C ARG A 573 4.90 26.93 7.53
N SER A 574 5.85 27.88 7.45
CA SER A 574 5.63 29.18 6.80
C SER A 574 5.47 29.08 5.28
N LEU A 575 5.88 27.95 4.70
CA LEU A 575 5.82 27.67 3.27
C LEU A 575 4.52 26.97 2.83
N ARG A 576 3.60 26.71 3.78
CA ARG A 576 2.28 26.16 3.47
C ARG A 576 1.44 27.07 2.57
#